data_AF-A0AAP0LG30-F1
#
_entry.id   AF-A0AAP0LG30-F1
#
_cell.length_a   1.000
_cell.length_b   1.000
_cell.length_c   1.000
_cell.angle_alpha   90.00
_cell.angle_beta   90.00
_cell.angle_gamma   90.00
#
_symmetry.space_group_name_H-M   'P 1'
#
loop_
_entity.id
_entity.type
_entity.pdbx_description
1 polymer ?
#
loop_
_entity_poly.entity_id
_entity_poly.type
_entity_poly.pdbx_seq_one_letter_code
_entity_poly.pdbx_strand_id
1 'polypeptide(L)'
;MDGQIQTTPSTTATKTTKAMSKTTMEDRATCLIGDIHGHISKLQTLWSNLESSIDPSAFQSALIIFLGDYCDRGPNTKSVIDFLLSLPTKYPNQTHVFLCGNHDLAFAAFVGVLPPPCDGSEFRETWREFEHNEEREGWFKGDGYEGMHLQGRRWAGVIEERLNVTKGTEYKGSIYDAAPTFESYGVAHGSADLVKAVPDEHKRFLADLVWVHEEVRIYSFRI
;
A
#
# COMPACT_ATOMS: atom_id res chain seq x y z
N MET A 1 72.19 -3.38 59.98
CA MET A 1 72.61 -2.92 58.64
C MET A 1 72.35 -4.07 57.69
N ASP A 2 71.74 -3.74 56.55
CA ASP A 2 71.58 -4.54 55.33
C ASP A 2 70.65 -5.77 55.41
N GLY A 3 69.61 -5.94 54.61
CA GLY A 3 68.98 -5.16 53.54
C GLY A 3 67.80 -6.00 53.05
N GLN A 4 66.58 -5.48 53.15
CA GLN A 4 65.35 -6.21 52.78
C GLN A 4 65.22 -6.31 51.27
N ILE A 5 65.11 -7.54 50.77
CA ILE A 5 64.76 -7.86 49.38
C ILE A 5 63.25 -7.67 49.24
N GLN A 6 62.85 -6.63 48.51
CA GLN A 6 61.46 -6.33 48.19
C GLN A 6 61.09 -7.10 46.91
N THR A 7 60.32 -8.18 47.06
CA THR A 7 59.72 -8.91 45.94
C THR A 7 58.43 -8.22 45.53
N THR A 8 58.41 -7.63 44.33
CA THR A 8 57.20 -7.05 43.73
C THR A 8 56.24 -8.15 43.28
N PRO A 9 54.94 -8.13 43.63
CA PRO A 9 53.97 -9.08 43.10
C PRO A 9 53.59 -8.73 41.66
N SER A 10 53.68 -9.73 40.78
CA SER A 10 53.14 -9.71 39.42
C SER A 10 51.64 -9.42 39.44
N THR A 11 51.22 -8.30 38.86
CA THR A 11 49.81 -7.93 38.70
C THR A 11 49.20 -8.74 37.56
N THR A 12 48.52 -9.84 37.88
CA THR A 12 47.71 -10.57 36.92
C THR A 12 46.43 -9.77 36.65
N ALA A 13 46.39 -9.05 35.53
CA ALA A 13 45.18 -8.38 35.06
C ALA A 13 44.15 -9.42 34.63
N THR A 14 43.11 -9.61 35.45
CA THR A 14 41.93 -10.41 35.11
C THR A 14 41.21 -9.74 33.95
N LYS A 15 41.38 -10.27 32.73
CA LYS A 15 40.57 -9.89 31.56
C LYS A 15 39.15 -10.40 31.78
N THR A 16 38.28 -9.54 32.29
CA THR A 16 36.84 -9.76 32.26
C THR A 16 36.38 -9.67 30.80
N THR A 17 36.29 -10.82 30.11
CA THR A 17 35.67 -10.90 28.79
C THR A 17 34.17 -10.67 28.96
N LYS A 18 33.73 -9.43 28.76
CA LYS A 18 32.32 -9.11 28.56
C LYS A 18 31.89 -9.86 27.29
N ALA A 19 31.08 -10.91 27.45
CA ALA A 19 30.45 -11.58 26.33
C ALA A 19 29.69 -10.52 25.53
N MET A 20 30.14 -10.22 24.32
CA MET A 20 29.36 -9.41 23.40
C MET A 20 28.10 -10.21 23.09
N SER A 21 26.95 -9.65 23.49
CA SER A 21 25.64 -10.16 23.11
C SER A 21 25.64 -10.32 21.60
N LYS A 22 25.52 -11.57 21.15
CA LYS A 22 25.49 -11.95 19.76
C LYS A 22 24.09 -11.60 19.26
N THR A 23 23.88 -10.38 18.79
CA THR A 23 22.68 -10.05 18.02
C THR A 23 22.79 -10.77 16.69
N THR A 24 22.37 -12.04 16.66
CA THR A 24 21.88 -12.63 15.42
C THR A 24 20.72 -11.74 15.00
N MET A 25 20.83 -11.03 13.87
CA MET A 25 19.65 -10.40 13.29
C MET A 25 18.69 -11.55 13.00
N GLU A 26 17.62 -11.62 13.80
CA GLU A 26 16.54 -12.58 13.55
C GLU A 26 15.95 -12.27 12.18
N ASP A 27 15.73 -13.31 11.37
CA ASP A 27 15.05 -13.17 10.08
C ASP A 27 13.68 -12.53 10.34
N ARG A 28 13.56 -11.24 10.00
CA ARG A 28 12.33 -10.49 10.17
C ARG A 28 11.24 -11.14 9.32
N ALA A 29 10.14 -11.55 9.96
CA ALA A 29 8.97 -12.06 9.24
C ALA A 29 8.51 -11.01 8.21
N THR A 30 8.37 -11.42 6.95
CA THR A 30 7.94 -10.56 5.85
C THR A 30 6.71 -11.17 5.20
N CYS A 31 5.60 -10.44 5.18
CA CYS A 31 4.35 -10.86 4.57
C CYS A 31 4.05 -9.99 3.34
N LEU A 32 3.80 -10.64 2.21
CA LEU A 32 3.36 -9.99 0.98
C LEU A 32 1.87 -10.29 0.78
N ILE A 33 1.03 -9.26 0.77
CA ILE A 33 -0.43 -9.38 0.67
C ILE A 33 -0.85 -8.91 -0.72
N GLY A 34 -1.42 -9.82 -1.50
CA GLY A 34 -1.93 -9.53 -2.84
C GLY A 34 -3.20 -8.67 -2.85
N ASP A 35 -3.77 -8.52 -4.04
CA ASP A 35 -4.90 -7.65 -4.35
C ASP A 35 -6.11 -7.91 -3.42
N ILE A 36 -6.71 -6.83 -2.91
CA ILE A 36 -7.80 -6.91 -1.93
C ILE A 36 -9.16 -6.63 -2.58
N HIS A 37 -9.22 -5.67 -3.50
CA HIS A 37 -10.42 -5.32 -4.27
C HIS A 37 -11.70 -5.21 -3.44
N GLY A 38 -11.69 -4.35 -2.40
CA GLY A 38 -12.88 -4.10 -1.59
C GLY A 38 -13.42 -5.31 -0.81
N HIS A 39 -12.70 -6.44 -0.75
CA HIS A 39 -13.14 -7.65 -0.04
C HIS A 39 -12.69 -7.66 1.42
N ILE A 40 -13.26 -6.75 2.23
CA ILE A 40 -12.93 -6.59 3.65
C ILE A 40 -12.97 -7.89 4.46
N SER A 41 -13.94 -8.78 4.22
CA SER A 41 -14.03 -10.05 4.93
C SER A 41 -12.84 -10.98 4.63
N LYS A 42 -12.38 -11.02 3.38
CA LYS A 42 -11.19 -11.80 2.98
C LYS A 42 -9.94 -11.23 3.63
N LEU A 43 -9.80 -9.90 3.65
CA LEU A 43 -8.70 -9.22 4.31
C LEU A 43 -8.66 -9.52 5.82
N GLN A 44 -9.79 -9.42 6.51
CA GLN A 44 -9.89 -9.72 7.94
C GLN A 44 -9.58 -11.19 8.25
N THR A 45 -10.10 -12.13 7.45
CA THR A 45 -9.78 -13.56 7.61
C THR A 45 -8.30 -13.83 7.36
N LEU A 46 -7.71 -13.27 6.30
CA LEU A 46 -6.28 -13.38 6.03
C LEU A 46 -5.45 -12.83 7.20
N TRP A 47 -5.80 -11.64 7.70
CA TRP A 47 -5.10 -11.01 8.81
C TRP A 47 -5.13 -11.88 10.08
N SER A 48 -6.32 -12.39 10.44
CA SER A 48 -6.49 -13.29 11.58
C SER A 48 -5.67 -14.59 11.43
N ASN A 49 -5.60 -15.13 10.21
CA ASN A 49 -4.80 -16.31 9.93
C ASN A 49 -3.30 -16.02 10.08
N LEU A 50 -2.82 -14.86 9.61
CA LEU A 50 -1.42 -14.45 9.78
C LEU A 50 -1.06 -14.30 11.26
N GLU A 51 -1.91 -13.62 12.03
CA GLU A 51 -1.73 -13.41 13.47
C GLU A 51 -1.69 -14.75 14.25
N SER A 52 -2.43 -15.76 13.78
CA SER A 52 -2.46 -17.08 14.42
C SER A 52 -1.36 -18.03 13.93
N SER A 53 -0.86 -17.86 12.71
CA SER A 53 0.06 -18.80 12.06
C SER A 53 1.52 -18.42 12.19
N ILE A 54 1.81 -17.14 12.45
CA ILE A 54 3.17 -16.62 12.64
C ILE A 54 3.44 -16.55 14.14
N ASP A 55 4.68 -16.83 14.55
CA ASP A 55 5.10 -16.64 15.94
C ASP A 55 4.73 -15.22 16.42
N PRO A 56 4.12 -15.04 17.61
CA PRO A 56 3.66 -13.73 18.07
C PRO A 56 4.74 -12.64 18.11
N SER A 57 5.98 -12.99 18.49
CA SER A 57 7.09 -12.03 18.52
C SER A 57 7.53 -11.63 17.11
N ALA A 58 7.57 -12.61 16.20
CA ALA A 58 7.88 -12.37 14.80
C ALA A 58 6.77 -11.55 14.10
N PHE A 59 5.50 -11.84 14.37
CA PHE A 59 4.37 -11.09 13.82
C PHE A 59 4.36 -9.65 14.32
N GLN A 60 4.59 -9.42 15.62
CA GLN A 60 4.58 -8.08 16.22
C GLN A 60 5.63 -7.13 15.61
N SER A 61 6.71 -7.67 15.05
CA SER A 61 7.81 -6.92 14.42
C SER A 61 7.91 -7.09 12.90
N ALA A 62 6.90 -7.73 12.29
CA ALA A 62 6.91 -8.09 10.88
C ALA A 62 6.98 -6.88 9.93
N LEU A 63 7.51 -7.12 8.73
CA LEU A 63 7.35 -6.25 7.57
C LEU A 63 6.13 -6.73 6.79
N ILE A 64 5.12 -5.88 6.67
CA ILE A 64 3.88 -6.18 5.95
C ILE A 64 3.85 -5.30 4.70
N ILE A 65 3.89 -5.93 3.53
CA ILE A 65 3.83 -5.23 2.24
C ILE A 65 2.53 -5.62 1.55
N PHE A 66 1.65 -4.64 1.37
CA PHE A 66 0.48 -4.78 0.54
C PHE A 66 0.83 -4.43 -0.91
N LEU A 67 0.45 -5.28 -1.84
CA LEU A 67 0.88 -5.21 -3.25
C LEU A 67 -0.01 -4.28 -4.12
N GLY A 68 -0.99 -3.61 -3.53
CA GLY A 68 -1.90 -2.69 -4.22
C GLY A 68 -3.29 -3.30 -4.48
N ASP A 69 -4.04 -2.61 -5.33
CA ASP A 69 -5.40 -2.93 -5.75
C ASP A 69 -6.35 -3.13 -4.55
N TYR A 70 -6.47 -2.06 -3.75
CA TYR A 70 -7.34 -2.01 -2.57
C TYR A 70 -8.80 -1.79 -2.93
N CYS A 71 -9.03 -1.00 -3.98
CA CYS A 71 -10.35 -0.58 -4.44
C CYS A 71 -10.90 -1.46 -5.57
N ASP A 72 -12.16 -1.21 -5.92
CA ASP A 72 -12.90 -1.76 -7.05
C ASP A 72 -13.25 -3.25 -6.95
N ARG A 73 -14.15 -3.70 -7.83
CA ARG A 73 -14.69 -5.07 -7.94
C ARG A 73 -15.50 -5.54 -6.73
N GLY A 74 -14.93 -5.52 -5.52
CA GLY A 74 -15.62 -5.87 -4.28
C GLY A 74 -16.33 -4.68 -3.62
N PRO A 75 -17.31 -4.95 -2.73
CA PRO A 75 -18.29 -3.95 -2.31
C PRO A 75 -17.83 -2.99 -1.20
N ASN A 76 -16.71 -3.24 -0.52
CA ASN A 76 -16.37 -2.55 0.73
C ASN A 76 -15.00 -1.85 0.68
N THR A 77 -14.70 -1.13 -0.42
CA THR A 77 -13.44 -0.35 -0.56
C THR A 77 -13.22 0.57 0.63
N LYS A 78 -14.24 1.34 1.05
CA LYS A 78 -14.12 2.21 2.22
C LYS A 78 -13.62 1.46 3.46
N SER A 79 -14.24 0.33 3.79
CA SER A 79 -13.86 -0.46 4.98
C SER A 79 -12.48 -1.12 4.85
N VAL A 80 -12.03 -1.43 3.63
CA VAL A 80 -10.65 -1.89 3.37
C VAL A 80 -9.67 -0.79 3.76
N ILE A 81 -9.85 0.43 3.26
CA ILE A 81 -8.94 1.55 3.58
C ILE A 81 -9.01 1.89 5.08
N ASP A 82 -10.20 1.90 5.69
CA ASP A 82 -10.37 2.05 7.16
C ASP A 82 -9.52 1.00 7.92
N PHE A 83 -9.53 -0.25 7.46
CA PHE A 83 -8.76 -1.33 8.06
C PHE A 83 -7.25 -1.09 7.93
N LEU A 84 -6.76 -0.76 6.74
CA LEU A 84 -5.34 -0.52 6.47
C LEU A 84 -4.80 0.65 7.30
N LEU A 85 -5.56 1.75 7.39
CA LEU A 85 -5.25 2.91 8.23
C LEU A 85 -5.17 2.57 9.72
N SER A 86 -5.90 1.55 10.18
CA SER A 86 -5.88 1.14 11.58
C SER A 86 -4.64 0.32 11.97
N LEU A 87 -3.91 -0.26 11.00
CA LEU A 87 -2.82 -1.20 11.25
C LEU A 87 -1.64 -0.58 12.00
N PRO A 88 -1.11 0.61 11.62
CA PRO A 88 0.01 1.22 12.34
C PRO A 88 -0.28 1.48 13.82
N THR A 89 -1.54 1.84 14.15
CA THR A 89 -1.96 2.05 15.54
C THR A 89 -2.10 0.72 16.31
N LYS A 90 -2.62 -0.32 15.66
CA LYS A 90 -2.80 -1.65 16.27
C LYS A 90 -1.47 -2.38 16.46
N TYR A 91 -0.54 -2.22 15.53
CA TYR A 91 0.74 -2.91 15.51
C TYR A 91 1.90 -1.91 15.35
N PRO A 92 2.21 -1.14 16.40
CA PRO A 92 3.18 -0.03 16.32
C PRO A 92 4.62 -0.48 16.05
N ASN A 93 4.93 -1.76 16.24
CA ASN A 93 6.25 -2.35 15.98
C ASN A 93 6.35 -3.02 14.59
N GLN A 94 5.25 -3.10 13.84
CA GLN A 94 5.27 -3.55 12.45
C GLN A 94 5.67 -2.39 11.52
N THR A 95 6.28 -2.71 10.38
CA THR A 95 6.40 -1.77 9.26
C THR A 95 5.35 -2.14 8.23
N HIS A 96 4.54 -1.17 7.83
CA HIS A 96 3.52 -1.33 6.81
C HIS A 96 3.95 -0.58 5.56
N VAL A 97 3.93 -1.27 4.43
CA VAL A 97 4.17 -0.70 3.10
C VAL A 97 2.93 -0.94 2.27
N PHE A 98 2.45 0.10 1.61
CA PHE A 98 1.28 0.06 0.75
C PHE A 98 1.68 0.44 -0.67
N LEU A 99 1.76 -0.55 -1.55
CA LEU A 99 2.05 -0.29 -2.95
C LEU A 99 0.82 0.33 -3.65
N CYS A 100 1.08 1.13 -4.67
CA CYS A 100 0.06 1.70 -5.55
C CYS A 100 -0.26 0.71 -6.66
N GLY A 101 -1.44 0.09 -6.60
CA GLY A 101 -1.98 -0.69 -7.71
C GLY A 101 -2.49 0.23 -8.82
N ASN A 102 -2.74 -0.33 -10.01
CA ASN A 102 -3.28 0.46 -11.12
C ASN A 102 -4.72 0.93 -10.85
N HIS A 103 -5.49 0.18 -10.04
CA HIS A 103 -6.81 0.62 -9.59
C HIS A 103 -6.70 1.80 -8.62
N ASP A 104 -5.77 1.73 -7.67
CA ASP A 104 -5.59 2.78 -6.65
C ASP A 104 -5.05 4.07 -7.27
N LEU A 105 -4.14 3.98 -8.25
CA LEU A 105 -3.66 5.13 -9.03
C LEU A 105 -4.83 5.83 -9.74
N ALA A 106 -5.73 5.06 -10.34
CA ALA A 106 -6.86 5.58 -11.07
C ALA A 106 -7.90 6.23 -10.12
N PHE A 107 -8.11 5.63 -8.94
CA PHE A 107 -8.92 6.23 -7.89
C PHE A 107 -8.28 7.53 -7.35
N ALA A 108 -6.98 7.53 -7.06
CA ALA A 108 -6.22 8.69 -6.62
C ALA A 108 -6.26 9.84 -7.65
N ALA A 109 -6.17 9.52 -8.94
CA ALA A 109 -6.37 10.47 -10.03
C ALA A 109 -7.75 11.12 -9.98
N PHE A 110 -8.80 10.31 -9.80
CA PHE A 110 -10.18 10.80 -9.78
C PHE A 110 -10.46 11.72 -8.58
N VAL A 111 -9.94 11.39 -7.39
CA VAL A 111 -10.11 12.23 -6.19
C VAL A 111 -9.13 13.40 -6.11
N GLY A 112 -8.28 13.57 -7.13
CA GLY A 112 -7.41 14.74 -7.28
C GLY A 112 -6.22 14.78 -6.31
N VAL A 113 -5.66 13.63 -5.92
CA VAL A 113 -4.54 13.56 -4.97
C VAL A 113 -3.21 13.18 -5.61
N LEU A 114 -3.16 13.02 -6.93
CA LEU A 114 -1.88 12.80 -7.62
C LEU A 114 -1.04 14.08 -7.62
N PRO A 115 0.29 13.97 -7.42
CA PRO A 115 1.19 15.10 -7.62
C PRO A 115 1.21 15.51 -9.10
N PRO A 116 1.37 16.81 -9.40
CA PRO A 116 1.48 17.26 -10.79
C PRO A 116 2.70 16.62 -11.48
N PRO A 117 2.66 16.41 -12.80
CA PRO A 117 3.79 15.88 -13.55
C PRO A 117 5.09 16.68 -13.32
N CYS A 118 6.19 15.98 -13.05
CA CYS A 118 7.48 16.60 -12.73
C CYS A 118 8.07 17.42 -13.89
N ASP A 119 7.68 17.12 -15.13
CA ASP A 119 8.09 17.83 -16.34
C ASP A 119 7.28 19.12 -16.60
N GLY A 120 6.30 19.42 -15.73
CA GLY A 120 5.42 20.59 -15.85
C GLY A 120 4.31 20.42 -16.88
N SER A 121 4.16 19.24 -17.48
CA SER A 121 3.04 18.95 -18.36
C SER A 121 1.72 18.93 -17.58
N GLU A 122 0.62 19.16 -18.28
CA GLU A 122 -0.71 19.04 -17.70
C GLU A 122 -1.20 17.58 -17.80
N PHE A 123 -2.04 17.15 -16.86
CA PHE A 123 -2.61 15.80 -16.89
C PHE A 123 -3.40 15.46 -18.15
N ARG A 124 -3.94 16.46 -18.87
CA ARG A 124 -4.63 16.23 -20.15
C ARG A 124 -3.73 15.72 -21.26
N GLU A 125 -2.41 15.93 -21.15
CA GLU A 125 -1.46 15.41 -22.14
C GLU A 125 -1.45 13.88 -22.14
N THR A 126 -1.82 13.24 -21.03
CA THR A 126 -1.87 11.77 -20.93
C THR A 126 -3.06 11.16 -21.66
N TRP A 127 -4.00 11.97 -22.17
CA TRP A 127 -5.19 11.46 -22.87
C TRP A 127 -4.90 11.04 -24.31
N ARG A 128 -3.96 11.73 -24.98
CA ARG A 128 -3.75 11.68 -26.43
C ARG A 128 -3.49 10.28 -26.97
N GLU A 129 -2.70 9.48 -26.24
CA GLU A 129 -2.34 8.13 -26.66
C GLU A 129 -3.57 7.20 -26.77
N PHE A 130 -4.58 7.43 -25.94
CA PHE A 130 -5.74 6.54 -25.80
C PHE A 130 -7.05 7.17 -26.25
N GLU A 131 -7.04 8.36 -26.85
CA GLU A 131 -8.24 9.13 -27.24
C GLU A 131 -9.24 8.30 -28.07
N HIS A 132 -8.74 7.41 -28.93
CA HIS A 132 -9.57 6.48 -29.72
C HIS A 132 -10.41 5.49 -28.89
N ASN A 133 -10.16 5.36 -27.58
CA ASN A 133 -10.96 4.53 -26.66
C ASN A 133 -12.03 5.33 -25.92
N GLU A 134 -12.05 6.67 -26.02
CA GLU A 134 -12.91 7.53 -25.20
C GLU A 134 -14.41 7.21 -25.36
N GLU A 135 -14.86 6.97 -26.59
CA GLU A 135 -16.26 6.62 -26.87
C GLU A 135 -16.62 5.26 -26.25
N ARG A 136 -15.84 4.21 -26.53
CA ARG A 136 -16.10 2.85 -26.02
C ARG A 136 -16.08 2.79 -24.49
N GLU A 137 -15.12 3.47 -23.87
CA GLU A 137 -14.92 3.44 -22.41
C GLU A 137 -15.79 4.49 -21.68
N GLY A 138 -16.42 5.39 -22.43
CA GLY A 138 -17.27 6.47 -21.91
C GLY A 138 -16.59 7.30 -20.83
N TRP A 139 -15.39 7.82 -21.11
CA TRP A 139 -14.58 8.52 -20.12
C TRP A 139 -15.36 9.60 -19.37
N PHE A 140 -15.06 9.76 -18.08
CA PHE A 140 -15.68 10.78 -17.24
C PHE A 140 -15.49 12.19 -17.83
N LYS A 141 -16.59 12.94 -17.87
CA LYS A 141 -16.70 14.32 -18.40
C LYS A 141 -17.42 15.26 -17.42
N GLY A 142 -17.56 14.85 -16.15
CA GLY A 142 -18.15 15.69 -15.10
C GLY A 142 -17.14 16.66 -14.49
N ASP A 143 -17.57 17.41 -13.49
CA ASP A 143 -16.78 18.50 -12.88
C ASP A 143 -15.33 18.09 -12.56
N GLY A 144 -14.37 18.89 -13.04
CA GLY A 144 -12.93 18.72 -12.78
C GLY A 144 -12.21 17.75 -13.72
N TYR A 145 -12.90 17.16 -14.71
CA TYR A 145 -12.25 16.23 -15.65
C TYR A 145 -11.12 16.89 -16.46
N GLU A 146 -11.15 18.21 -16.68
CA GLU A 146 -10.17 18.92 -17.50
C GLU A 146 -8.75 18.86 -16.94
N GLY A 147 -8.64 18.80 -15.61
CA GLY A 147 -7.38 18.68 -14.89
C GLY A 147 -7.07 17.25 -14.45
N MET A 148 -7.80 16.24 -14.94
CA MET A 148 -7.71 14.87 -14.45
C MET A 148 -6.80 14.01 -15.32
N HIS A 149 -5.96 13.18 -14.68
CA HIS A 149 -5.16 12.18 -15.38
C HIS A 149 -6.07 11.18 -16.12
N LEU A 150 -5.61 10.67 -17.27
CA LEU A 150 -6.36 9.71 -18.11
C LEU A 150 -7.01 8.59 -17.28
N GLN A 151 -6.26 7.97 -16.38
CA GLN A 151 -6.76 6.81 -15.64
C GLN A 151 -7.92 7.19 -14.70
N GLY A 152 -7.95 8.39 -14.13
CA GLY A 152 -9.11 8.86 -13.36
C GLY A 152 -10.36 8.99 -14.24
N ARG A 153 -10.19 9.49 -15.47
CA ARG A 153 -11.28 9.61 -16.43
C ARG A 153 -11.83 8.24 -16.86
N ARG A 154 -10.94 7.27 -17.10
CA ARG A 154 -11.31 5.87 -17.44
C ARG A 154 -11.97 5.15 -16.27
N TRP A 155 -11.49 5.41 -15.05
CA TRP A 155 -11.97 4.76 -13.83
C TRP A 155 -13.40 5.15 -13.47
N ALA A 156 -13.74 6.43 -13.60
CA ALA A 156 -15.11 6.93 -13.38
C ALA A 156 -15.97 6.93 -14.66
N GLY A 157 -15.45 6.40 -15.77
CA GLY A 157 -16.17 6.32 -17.04
C GLY A 157 -17.36 5.37 -16.99
N VAL A 158 -18.22 5.42 -18.01
CA VAL A 158 -19.37 4.53 -18.17
C VAL A 158 -19.13 3.71 -19.44
N ILE A 159 -18.71 2.46 -19.28
CA ILE A 159 -18.38 1.62 -20.41
C ILE A 159 -19.65 1.21 -21.17
N GLU A 160 -19.63 1.32 -22.51
CA GLU A 160 -20.79 0.96 -23.34
C GLU A 160 -20.99 -0.57 -23.40
N GLU A 161 -19.89 -1.30 -23.41
CA GLU A 161 -19.87 -2.75 -23.41
C GLU A 161 -20.24 -3.30 -22.03
N ARG A 162 -21.37 -4.00 -21.93
CA ARG A 162 -21.81 -4.58 -20.65
C ARG A 162 -21.02 -5.81 -20.25
N LEU A 163 -20.52 -6.60 -21.23
CA LEU A 163 -19.90 -7.89 -20.98
C LEU A 163 -18.37 -7.83 -21.16
N ASN A 164 -17.64 -8.18 -20.12
CA ASN A 164 -16.23 -8.49 -20.21
C ASN A 164 -16.06 -9.93 -20.72
N VAL A 165 -15.84 -10.09 -22.03
CA VAL A 165 -15.70 -11.41 -22.67
C VAL A 165 -14.51 -12.21 -22.13
N THR A 166 -13.47 -11.55 -21.64
CA THR A 166 -12.27 -12.22 -21.08
C THR A 166 -12.55 -12.81 -19.70
N LYS A 167 -13.31 -12.10 -18.87
CA LYS A 167 -13.65 -12.53 -17.51
C LYS A 167 -14.96 -13.31 -17.42
N GLY A 168 -15.79 -13.28 -18.48
CA GLY A 168 -17.12 -13.88 -18.49
C GLY A 168 -18.10 -13.20 -17.55
N THR A 169 -17.86 -11.93 -17.19
CA THR A 169 -18.65 -11.16 -16.22
C THR A 169 -19.07 -9.83 -16.80
N GLU A 170 -20.10 -9.20 -16.22
CA GLU A 170 -20.44 -7.82 -16.59
C GLU A 170 -19.50 -6.81 -15.92
N TYR A 171 -19.19 -5.73 -16.62
CA TYR A 171 -18.44 -4.62 -16.04
C TYR A 171 -19.28 -3.91 -14.98
N LYS A 172 -18.64 -3.52 -13.88
CA LYS A 172 -19.30 -2.74 -12.82
C LYS A 172 -19.07 -1.24 -13.02
N GLY A 173 -19.84 -0.66 -13.94
CA GLY A 173 -19.82 0.77 -14.25
C GLY A 173 -18.75 1.18 -15.25
N SER A 174 -17.47 0.90 -14.97
CA SER A 174 -16.33 1.29 -15.82
C SER A 174 -15.47 0.10 -16.22
N ILE A 175 -14.48 0.33 -17.09
CA ILE A 175 -13.45 -0.67 -17.43
C ILE A 175 -12.64 -1.13 -16.21
N TYR A 176 -12.67 -0.37 -15.12
CA TYR A 176 -12.02 -0.68 -13.84
C TYR A 176 -12.93 -1.41 -12.85
N ASP A 177 -14.21 -1.67 -13.18
CA ASP A 177 -15.19 -2.18 -12.22
C ASP A 177 -15.32 -1.28 -10.97
N ALA A 178 -15.32 0.04 -11.18
CA ALA A 178 -15.23 1.05 -10.11
C ALA A 178 -16.54 1.34 -9.37
N ALA A 179 -17.70 0.97 -9.92
CA ALA A 179 -18.99 1.27 -9.30
C ALA A 179 -19.11 0.85 -7.82
N PRO A 180 -18.62 -0.34 -7.39
CA PRO A 180 -18.64 -0.73 -5.98
C PRO A 180 -17.81 0.19 -5.08
N THR A 181 -16.74 0.81 -5.61
CA THR A 181 -15.99 1.82 -4.86
C THR A 181 -16.86 3.03 -4.59
N PHE A 182 -17.50 3.62 -5.60
CA PHE A 182 -18.44 4.73 -5.43
C PHE A 182 -19.53 4.40 -4.40
N GLU A 183 -20.16 3.24 -4.56
CA GLU A 183 -21.22 2.76 -3.68
C GLU A 183 -20.75 2.59 -2.22
N SER A 184 -19.51 2.12 -2.01
CA SER A 184 -18.93 1.98 -0.67
C SER A 184 -18.72 3.30 0.07
N TYR A 185 -18.66 4.43 -0.66
CA TYR A 185 -18.64 5.79 -0.10
C TYR A 185 -20.03 6.46 -0.13
N GLY A 186 -21.08 5.73 -0.49
CA GLY A 186 -22.46 6.21 -0.44
C GLY A 186 -22.87 7.12 -1.59
N VAL A 187 -22.19 7.03 -2.74
CA VAL A 187 -22.51 7.82 -3.94
C VAL A 187 -22.69 6.92 -5.16
N ALA A 188 -23.44 7.41 -6.16
CA ALA A 188 -23.62 6.68 -7.42
C ALA A 188 -22.34 6.67 -8.26
N HIS A 189 -22.15 5.60 -9.05
CA HIS A 189 -21.05 5.49 -10.01
C HIS A 189 -20.96 6.71 -10.93
N GLY A 190 -19.74 7.22 -11.14
CA GLY A 190 -19.50 8.38 -12.00
C GLY A 190 -19.91 9.72 -11.39
N SER A 191 -20.31 9.78 -10.11
CA SER A 191 -20.62 11.04 -9.44
C SER A 191 -19.38 11.82 -9.01
N ALA A 192 -19.28 13.09 -9.38
CA ALA A 192 -18.23 14.00 -8.89
C ALA A 192 -18.29 14.20 -7.35
N ASP A 193 -19.45 13.95 -6.72
CA ASP A 193 -19.59 14.05 -5.28
C ASP A 193 -18.76 13.01 -4.51
N LEU A 194 -18.24 11.97 -5.17
CA LEU A 194 -17.27 11.05 -4.56
C LEU A 194 -16.05 11.81 -4.02
N VAL A 195 -15.59 12.87 -4.71
CA VAL A 195 -14.45 13.69 -4.24
C VAL A 195 -14.73 14.31 -2.87
N LYS A 196 -15.99 14.64 -2.57
CA LYS A 196 -16.42 15.16 -1.25
C LYS A 196 -16.69 14.05 -0.25
N ALA A 197 -17.17 12.88 -0.72
CA ALA A 197 -17.53 11.75 0.12
C ALA A 197 -16.31 10.99 0.68
N VAL A 198 -15.18 10.99 -0.04
CA VAL A 198 -13.94 10.33 0.40
C VAL A 198 -13.30 11.16 1.52
N PRO A 199 -13.09 10.59 2.73
CA PRO A 199 -12.46 11.30 3.85
C PRO A 199 -11.02 11.74 3.55
N ASP A 200 -10.57 12.82 4.18
CA ASP A 200 -9.22 13.36 3.96
C ASP A 200 -8.11 12.37 4.35
N GLU A 201 -8.34 11.51 5.35
CA GLU A 201 -7.39 10.46 5.73
C GLU A 201 -7.27 9.37 4.65
N HIS A 202 -8.34 9.07 3.90
CA HIS A 202 -8.30 8.16 2.76
C HIS A 202 -7.59 8.81 1.57
N LYS A 203 -7.84 10.11 1.32
CA LYS A 203 -7.11 10.88 0.31
C LYS A 203 -5.61 10.89 0.58
N ARG A 204 -5.24 11.12 1.84
CA ARG A 204 -3.85 11.06 2.28
C ARG A 204 -3.25 9.65 2.11
N PHE A 205 -3.99 8.61 2.50
CA PHE A 205 -3.56 7.22 2.27
C PHE A 205 -3.23 6.96 0.80
N LEU A 206 -4.11 7.37 -0.12
CA LEU A 206 -3.91 7.23 -1.56
C LEU A 206 -2.71 8.03 -2.08
N ALA A 207 -2.50 9.25 -1.56
CA ALA A 207 -1.37 10.10 -1.91
C ALA A 207 -0.03 9.54 -1.41
N ASP A 208 -0.04 8.83 -0.29
CA ASP A 208 1.15 8.26 0.35
C ASP A 208 1.52 6.85 -0.20
N LEU A 209 0.73 6.28 -1.12
CA LEU A 209 1.03 4.99 -1.76
C LEU A 209 2.33 5.07 -2.56
N VAL A 210 3.19 4.07 -2.40
CA VAL A 210 4.48 4.01 -3.13
C VAL A 210 4.35 3.13 -4.37
N TRP A 211 4.98 3.51 -5.47
CA TRP A 211 4.97 2.70 -6.69
C TRP A 211 5.96 1.53 -6.61
N VAL A 212 6.98 1.66 -5.76
CA VAL A 212 8.02 0.67 -5.54
C VAL A 212 8.46 0.72 -4.09
N HIS A 213 8.79 -0.45 -3.54
CA HIS A 213 9.46 -0.59 -2.25
C HIS A 213 10.71 -1.44 -2.43
N GLU A 214 11.83 -0.97 -1.91
CA GLU A 214 13.11 -1.66 -1.96
C GLU A 214 13.55 -2.01 -0.54
N GLU A 215 13.86 -3.29 -0.30
CA GLU A 215 14.31 -3.77 1.00
C GLU A 215 15.75 -4.29 0.88
N VAL A 216 16.70 -3.62 1.56
CA VAL A 216 18.10 -4.04 1.55
C VAL A 216 18.35 -5.02 2.70
N ARG A 217 18.75 -6.26 2.37
CA ARG A 217 19.23 -7.23 3.35
C ARG A 217 20.76 -7.31 3.29
N ILE A 218 21.43 -6.82 4.34
CA ILE A 218 22.88 -6.99 4.51
C ILE A 218 23.12 -8.37 5.13
N TYR A 219 23.53 -9.33 4.31
CA TYR A 219 24.05 -10.61 4.80
C TYR A 219 25.48 -10.41 5.30
N SER A 220 25.71 -10.56 6.59
CA SER A 220 27.07 -10.65 7.13
C SER A 220 27.64 -12.03 6.78
N PHE A 221 28.43 -12.09 5.70
CA PHE A 221 29.23 -13.28 5.39
C PHE A 221 30.37 -13.37 6.42
N ARG A 222 30.33 -14.42 7.24
CA ARG A 222 31.52 -14.88 7.96
C ARG A 222 32.46 -15.53 6.96
N ILE A 223 33.64 -14.94 6.78
CA ILE A 223 34.83 -15.63 6.24
C ILE A 223 35.49 -16.38 7.40
#